data_AF-A0A8J2LYV6-F1
#
_entry.id   AF-A0A8J2LYV6-F1
#
_cell.length_a   1.000
_cell.length_b   1.000
_cell.length_c   1.000
_cell.angle_alpha   90.00
_cell.angle_beta   90.00
_cell.angle_gamma   90.00
#
_symmetry.space_group_name_H-M   'P 1'
#
loop_
_entity.id
_entity.type
_entity.pdbx_description
1 polymer ?
#
loop_
_entity_poly.entity_id
_entity_poly.type
_entity_poly.pdbx_seq_one_letter_code
_entity_poly.pdbx_strand_id
1 'polypeptide(L)'
;MNLAILNKELCKLSIANQKVNEFTEKLHELCIALNELREICIFITQCEKLSGELEGERRSHADELRQINQDINHLEDTFKSLKNGNDSKKESITQKYHEIERDLNRTNEILCESGIPETDLLTNQILFPSQFDEVIDNNAANHLALTAPLVLNQLSHLSFLEILNRHRNHILDTSDRFSCTSGSATTATATAMTNIISAISEPAKMKKCQSCEQLIHRNAPICPRCKAKSRSKYSKRSRKLE
;
A
#
# COMPACT_ATOMS: atom_id res chain seq x y z
N MET A 1 -66.27 -14.29 65.55
CA MET A 1 -65.30 -13.62 64.65
C MET A 1 -66.04 -13.22 63.38
N ASN A 2 -66.02 -11.96 62.97
CA ASN A 2 -66.86 -11.49 61.85
C ASN A 2 -66.19 -11.81 60.51
N LEU A 3 -66.70 -12.83 59.81
CA LEU A 3 -66.16 -13.38 58.56
C LEU A 3 -66.02 -12.32 57.45
N ALA A 4 -66.90 -11.31 57.43
CA ALA A 4 -66.86 -10.23 56.45
C ALA A 4 -65.62 -9.33 56.62
N ILE A 5 -65.18 -9.11 57.87
CA ILE A 5 -63.98 -8.32 58.17
C ILE A 5 -62.73 -9.07 57.72
N LEU A 6 -62.65 -10.37 58.03
CA LEU A 6 -61.53 -11.21 57.61
C LEU A 6 -61.41 -11.28 56.08
N ASN A 7 -62.53 -11.45 55.37
CA ASN A 7 -62.55 -11.48 53.91
C ASN A 7 -62.04 -10.16 53.30
N LYS A 8 -62.45 -9.01 53.87
CA LYS A 8 -61.99 -7.69 53.43
C LYS A 8 -60.47 -7.51 53.61
N GLU A 9 -59.92 -7.96 54.73
CA GLU A 9 -58.48 -7.90 54.97
C GLU A 9 -57.69 -8.85 54.06
N LEU A 10 -58.21 -10.07 53.80
CA LEU A 10 -57.62 -10.98 52.82
C LEU A 10 -57.62 -10.41 51.40
N CYS A 11 -58.69 -9.74 50.97
CA CYS A 11 -58.73 -9.05 49.68
C CYS A 11 -57.66 -7.93 49.59
N LYS A 12 -57.50 -7.12 50.65
CA LYS A 12 -56.45 -6.09 50.69
C LYS A 12 -55.05 -6.70 50.59
N LEU A 13 -54.81 -7.79 51.32
CA LEU A 13 -53.54 -8.49 51.29
C LEU A 13 -53.25 -9.07 49.90
N SER A 14 -54.27 -9.64 49.24
CA SER A 14 -54.15 -10.14 47.86
C SER A 14 -53.81 -9.02 46.87
N ILE A 15 -54.46 -7.87 46.96
CA ILE A 15 -54.19 -6.71 46.09
C ILE A 15 -52.78 -6.17 46.34
N ALA A 16 -52.37 -6.06 47.61
CA ALA A 16 -51.02 -5.62 47.96
C ALA A 16 -49.96 -6.57 47.38
N ASN A 17 -50.18 -7.89 47.50
CA ASN A 17 -49.26 -8.90 46.97
C ASN A 17 -49.19 -8.85 45.43
N GLN A 18 -50.33 -8.67 44.75
CA GLN A 18 -50.35 -8.46 43.30
C GLN A 18 -49.54 -7.22 42.89
N LYS A 19 -49.68 -6.11 43.62
CA LYS A 19 -48.92 -4.88 43.33
C LYS A 19 -47.43 -5.02 43.58
N VAL A 20 -47.04 -5.79 44.59
CA VAL A 20 -45.63 -6.13 44.81
C VAL A 20 -45.08 -6.93 43.64
N ASN A 21 -45.80 -7.95 43.16
CA ASN A 21 -45.37 -8.73 42.00
C ASN A 21 -45.24 -7.88 40.73
N GLU A 22 -46.24 -7.05 40.43
CA GLU A 22 -46.18 -6.11 39.29
C GLU A 22 -44.96 -5.15 39.39
N PHE A 23 -44.64 -4.69 40.60
CA PHE A 23 -43.47 -3.84 40.81
C PHE A 23 -42.16 -4.62 40.62
N THR A 24 -42.08 -5.84 41.15
CA THR A 24 -40.90 -6.71 41.00
C THR A 24 -40.63 -7.07 39.54
N GLU A 25 -41.67 -7.35 38.75
CA GLU A 25 -41.55 -7.58 37.30
C GLU A 25 -40.97 -6.37 36.58
N LYS A 26 -41.52 -5.17 36.84
CA LYS A 26 -41.01 -3.92 36.26
C LYS A 26 -39.57 -3.62 36.68
N LEU A 27 -39.22 -3.92 37.93
CA LEU A 27 -37.85 -3.77 38.41
C LEU A 27 -36.90 -4.72 37.68
N HIS A 28 -37.33 -5.96 37.45
CA HIS A 28 -36.54 -6.95 36.72
C HIS A 28 -36.32 -6.53 35.26
N GLU A 29 -37.37 -6.06 34.57
CA GLU A 29 -37.26 -5.51 33.21
C GLU A 29 -36.27 -4.34 33.14
N LEU A 30 -36.33 -3.42 34.11
CA LEU A 30 -35.41 -2.30 34.19
C LEU A 30 -33.96 -2.76 34.41
N CYS A 31 -33.74 -3.76 35.27
CA CYS A 31 -32.41 -4.33 35.50
C CYS A 31 -31.82 -4.95 34.23
N ILE A 32 -32.63 -5.65 33.44
CA ILE A 32 -32.19 -6.21 32.15
C ILE A 32 -31.80 -5.07 31.20
N ALA A 33 -32.67 -4.08 31.02
CA ALA A 33 -32.41 -2.94 30.12
C ALA A 33 -31.15 -2.15 30.53
N LEU A 34 -30.92 -1.96 31.83
CA LEU A 34 -29.70 -1.32 32.34
C LEU A 34 -28.45 -2.14 32.06
N ASN A 35 -28.52 -3.47 32.17
CA ASN A 35 -27.39 -4.34 31.84
C ASN A 35 -27.09 -4.29 30.34
N GLU A 36 -28.10 -4.36 29.48
CA GLU A 36 -27.94 -4.21 28.02
C GLU A 36 -27.31 -2.87 27.65
N LEU A 37 -27.79 -1.77 28.25
CA LEU A 37 -27.20 -0.44 28.04
C LEU A 37 -25.73 -0.41 28.45
N ARG A 38 -25.37 -1.03 29.57
CA ARG A 38 -23.97 -1.11 30.03
C ARG A 38 -23.09 -1.83 29.02
N GLU A 39 -23.54 -2.97 28.50
CA GLU A 39 -22.77 -3.72 27.49
C GLU A 39 -22.62 -2.93 26.19
N ILE A 40 -23.66 -2.21 25.75
CA ILE A 40 -23.58 -1.30 24.59
C ILE A 40 -22.55 -0.19 24.82
N CYS A 41 -22.54 0.43 26.00
CA CYS A 41 -21.56 1.46 26.34
C CYS A 41 -20.12 0.92 26.28
N ILE A 42 -19.88 -0.27 26.82
CA ILE A 42 -18.56 -0.93 26.76
C ILE A 42 -18.15 -1.16 25.30
N PHE A 43 -19.06 -1.66 24.47
CA PHE A 43 -18.81 -1.90 23.05
C PHE A 43 -18.49 -0.60 22.29
N ILE A 44 -19.22 0.49 22.56
CA ILE A 44 -18.95 1.81 21.97
C ILE A 44 -17.53 2.28 22.34
N THR A 45 -17.14 2.18 23.61
CA THR A 45 -15.80 2.55 24.05
C THR A 45 -14.71 1.72 23.34
N GLN A 46 -14.95 0.42 23.12
CA GLN A 46 -14.03 -0.42 22.36
C GLN A 46 -13.92 0.01 20.88
N CYS A 47 -15.04 0.37 20.26
CA CYS A 47 -15.06 0.89 18.89
C CYS A 47 -14.30 2.21 18.76
N GLU A 48 -14.48 3.13 19.72
CA GLU A 48 -13.76 4.40 19.77
C GLU A 48 -12.26 4.20 19.93
N LYS A 49 -11.85 3.27 20.80
CA LYS A 49 -10.45 2.90 20.97
C LYS A 49 -9.84 2.37 19.67
N LEU A 50 -10.49 1.39 19.03
CA LEU A 50 -10.03 0.82 17.76
C LEU A 50 -9.98 1.89 16.65
N SER A 51 -10.97 2.78 16.60
CA SER A 51 -10.95 3.89 15.65
C SER A 51 -9.75 4.81 15.86
N GLY A 52 -9.36 5.06 17.11
CA GLY A 52 -8.16 5.84 17.44
C GLY A 52 -6.87 5.15 17.01
N GLU A 53 -6.76 3.84 17.23
CA GLU A 53 -5.62 3.02 16.80
C GLU A 53 -5.46 3.02 15.27
N LEU A 54 -6.56 2.81 14.53
CA LEU A 54 -6.57 2.83 13.07
C LEU A 54 -6.19 4.20 12.50
N GLU A 55 -6.67 5.28 13.12
CA GLU A 55 -6.29 6.64 12.71
C GLU A 55 -4.82 6.95 13.01
N GLY A 56 -4.27 6.35 14.07
CA GLY A 56 -2.84 6.35 14.38
C GLY A 56 -2.02 5.65 13.29
N GLU A 57 -2.40 4.42 12.93
CA GLU A 57 -1.74 3.64 11.86
C GLU A 57 -1.82 4.37 10.51
N ARG A 58 -2.99 4.91 10.16
CA ARG A 58 -3.20 5.71 8.94
C ARG A 58 -2.25 6.90 8.88
N ARG A 59 -2.00 7.57 10.01
CA ARG A 59 -1.07 8.70 10.10
C ARG A 59 0.39 8.24 9.94
N SER A 60 0.78 7.15 10.60
CA SER A 60 2.12 6.55 10.45
C SER A 60 2.43 6.23 8.99
N HIS A 61 1.53 5.52 8.31
CA HIS A 61 1.69 5.21 6.89
C HIS A 61 1.77 6.45 6.00
N ALA A 62 1.03 7.52 6.33
CA ALA A 62 1.11 8.77 5.58
C ALA A 62 2.48 9.45 5.71
N ASP A 63 3.10 9.38 6.89
CA ASP A 63 4.43 9.94 7.13
C ASP A 63 5.54 9.08 6.49
N GLU A 64 5.43 7.76 6.54
CA GLU A 64 6.31 6.85 5.80
C GLU A 64 6.28 7.11 4.29
N LEU A 65 5.08 7.28 3.71
CA LEU A 65 4.94 7.63 2.29
C LEU A 65 5.57 8.99 1.97
N ARG A 66 5.50 9.97 2.88
CA ARG A 66 6.19 11.26 2.69
C ARG A 66 7.70 11.07 2.69
N GLN A 67 8.24 10.28 3.60
CA GLN A 67 9.66 9.99 3.67
C GLN A 67 10.16 9.31 2.39
N ILE A 68 9.46 8.27 1.93
CA ILE A 68 9.80 7.56 0.68
C ILE A 68 9.83 8.53 -0.50
N ASN A 69 8.86 9.45 -0.59
CA ASN A 69 8.85 10.44 -1.67
C ASN A 69 10.03 11.42 -1.57
N GLN A 70 10.44 11.81 -0.35
CA GLN A 70 11.63 12.65 -0.16
C GLN A 70 12.90 11.90 -0.59
N ASP A 71 13.02 10.63 -0.20
CA ASP A 71 14.17 9.79 -0.53
C ASP A 71 14.28 9.55 -2.05
N ILE A 72 13.15 9.33 -2.74
CA ILE A 72 13.10 9.24 -4.21
C ILE A 72 13.68 10.50 -4.85
N ASN A 73 13.20 11.68 -4.44
CA ASN A 73 13.70 12.94 -5.00
C ASN A 73 15.20 13.12 -4.74
N HIS A 74 15.67 12.81 -3.52
CA HIS A 74 17.08 12.90 -3.17
C HIS A 74 17.95 11.95 -4.02
N LEU A 75 17.50 10.71 -4.24
CA LEU A 75 18.20 9.74 -5.08
C LEU A 75 18.22 10.16 -6.55
N GLU A 76 17.12 10.70 -7.07
CA GLU A 76 17.07 11.24 -8.43
C GLU A 76 18.09 12.38 -8.64
N ASP A 77 18.22 13.28 -7.67
CA ASP A 77 19.17 14.38 -7.75
C ASP A 77 20.63 13.90 -7.62
N THR A 78 20.87 12.92 -6.74
CA THR A 78 22.17 12.26 -6.63
C THR A 78 22.55 11.59 -7.96
N PHE A 79 21.61 10.88 -8.58
CA PHE A 79 21.83 10.20 -9.86
C PHE A 79 22.12 11.19 -10.99
N LYS A 80 21.37 12.29 -11.08
CA LYS A 80 21.64 13.36 -12.06
C LYS A 80 23.04 13.94 -11.86
N SER A 81 23.44 14.20 -10.61
CA SER A 81 24.78 14.72 -10.30
C SER A 81 25.89 13.75 -10.73
N LEU A 82 25.76 12.47 -10.39
CA LEU A 82 26.71 11.43 -10.78
C LEU A 82 26.79 11.27 -12.30
N LYS A 83 25.64 11.25 -12.99
CA LYS A 83 25.57 11.16 -14.45
C LYS A 83 26.27 12.35 -15.11
N ASN A 84 25.95 13.57 -14.69
CA ASN A 84 26.59 14.77 -15.22
C ASN A 84 28.11 14.74 -14.99
N GLY A 85 28.56 14.33 -13.80
CA GLY A 85 29.98 14.19 -13.49
C GLY A 85 30.67 13.13 -14.36
N ASN A 86 29.99 12.03 -14.69
CA ASN A 86 30.51 11.00 -15.57
C ASN A 86 30.56 11.46 -17.03
N ASP A 87 29.52 12.14 -17.51
CA ASP A 87 29.44 12.69 -18.86
C ASP A 87 30.55 13.74 -19.09
N SER A 88 30.79 14.62 -18.10
CA SER A 88 31.91 15.57 -18.15
C SER A 88 33.28 14.88 -18.17
N LYS A 89 33.45 13.77 -17.43
CA LYS A 89 34.70 12.99 -17.47
C LYS A 89 34.90 12.30 -18.83
N LYS A 90 33.83 11.72 -19.38
CA LYS A 90 33.86 11.10 -20.72
C LYS A 90 34.22 12.11 -21.79
N GLU A 91 33.63 13.32 -21.73
CA GLU A 91 33.95 14.42 -22.64
C GLU A 91 35.42 14.84 -22.51
N SER A 92 35.91 15.01 -21.28
CA SER A 92 37.32 15.35 -21.03
C SER A 92 38.29 14.28 -21.56
N ILE A 93 37.97 12.99 -21.39
CA ILE A 93 38.78 11.89 -21.93
C ILE A 93 38.76 11.94 -23.46
N THR A 94 37.58 12.10 -24.07
CA THR A 94 37.44 12.18 -25.54
C THR A 94 38.24 13.34 -26.11
N GLN A 95 38.23 14.49 -25.43
CA GLN A 95 39.02 15.67 -25.83
C GLN A 95 40.53 15.37 -25.79
N LYS A 96 41.02 14.72 -24.73
CA LYS A 96 42.43 14.31 -24.63
C LYS A 96 42.82 13.31 -25.71
N TYR A 97 41.94 12.38 -26.07
CA TYR A 97 42.19 11.45 -27.18
C TYR A 97 42.39 12.21 -28.50
N HIS A 98 41.52 13.17 -28.83
CA HIS A 98 41.68 13.98 -30.04
C HIS A 98 42.93 14.86 -30.03
N GLU A 99 43.33 15.37 -28.87
CA GLU A 99 44.59 16.11 -28.72
C GLU A 99 45.80 15.22 -29.04
N ILE A 100 45.83 14.02 -28.46
CA ILE A 100 46.90 13.06 -28.71
C ILE A 100 46.91 12.59 -30.17
N GLU A 101 45.75 12.35 -30.78
CA GLU A 101 45.65 11.99 -32.19
C GLU A 101 46.21 13.09 -33.12
N ARG A 102 45.96 14.36 -32.80
CA ARG A 102 46.55 15.49 -33.52
C ARG A 102 48.06 15.56 -33.34
N ASP A 103 48.56 15.37 -32.13
CA ASP A 103 49.99 15.41 -31.84
C ASP A 103 50.73 14.22 -32.48
N LEU A 104 50.09 13.05 -32.55
CA LEU A 104 50.56 11.88 -33.28
C LEU A 104 50.75 12.21 -34.77
N ASN A 105 49.71 12.77 -35.41
CA ASN A 105 49.76 13.14 -36.82
C ASN A 105 50.85 14.18 -37.09
N ARG A 106 50.95 15.21 -36.25
CA ARG A 106 52.00 16.23 -36.33
C ARG A 106 53.40 15.65 -36.17
N THR A 107 53.57 14.70 -35.26
CA THR A 107 54.87 14.04 -35.06
C THR A 107 55.24 13.20 -36.28
N ASN A 108 54.29 12.47 -36.85
CA ASN A 108 54.50 11.70 -38.08
C ASN A 108 54.87 12.60 -39.27
N GLU A 109 54.25 13.77 -39.42
CA GLU A 109 54.64 14.78 -40.43
C GLU A 109 56.12 15.17 -40.28
N ILE A 110 56.57 15.48 -39.06
CA ILE A 110 57.98 15.86 -38.77
C ILE A 110 58.95 14.70 -39.04
N LEU A 111 58.55 13.46 -38.71
CA LEU A 111 59.37 12.27 -38.97
C LEU A 111 59.56 12.05 -40.48
N CYS A 112 58.50 12.19 -41.27
CA CYS A 112 58.56 12.15 -42.73
C CYS A 112 59.50 13.22 -43.29
N GLU A 113 59.37 14.47 -42.83
CA GLU A 113 60.26 15.58 -43.23
C GLU A 113 61.73 15.32 -42.88
N SER A 114 61.98 14.52 -41.84
CA SER A 114 63.32 14.12 -41.39
C SER A 114 63.90 12.92 -42.15
N GLY A 115 63.17 12.37 -43.12
CA GLY A 115 63.61 11.24 -43.96
C GLY A 115 63.32 9.85 -43.39
N ILE A 116 62.46 9.75 -42.37
CA ILE A 116 62.00 8.46 -41.84
C ILE A 116 61.00 7.84 -42.84
N PRO A 117 61.17 6.56 -43.24
CA PRO A 117 60.25 5.88 -44.14
C PRO A 117 58.88 5.63 -43.48
N GLU A 118 57.83 5.58 -44.30
CA GLU A 118 56.43 5.48 -43.87
C GLU A 118 56.12 4.22 -43.05
N THR A 119 56.94 3.17 -43.17
CA THR A 119 56.81 1.92 -42.39
C THR A 119 57.15 2.07 -40.91
N ASP A 120 57.90 3.12 -40.55
CA ASP A 120 58.43 3.32 -39.20
C ASP A 120 57.69 4.45 -38.46
N LEU A 121 56.59 4.97 -39.03
CA LEU A 121 55.76 6.00 -38.42
C LEU A 121 54.96 5.47 -37.23
N LEU A 122 54.61 6.37 -36.32
CA LEU A 122 53.84 6.04 -35.14
C LEU A 122 52.39 5.70 -35.54
N THR A 123 51.97 4.46 -35.30
CA THR A 123 50.58 4.01 -35.54
C THR A 123 49.67 4.20 -34.34
N ASN A 124 48.37 4.34 -34.60
CA ASN A 124 47.30 4.38 -33.59
C ASN A 124 47.32 3.20 -32.60
N GLN A 125 47.97 2.07 -32.92
CA GLN A 125 48.14 0.96 -31.95
C GLN A 125 48.94 1.36 -30.70
N ILE A 126 49.81 2.37 -30.77
CA ILE A 126 50.52 2.92 -29.60
C ILE A 126 49.54 3.64 -28.65
N LEU A 127 48.42 4.13 -29.18
CA LEU A 127 47.37 4.83 -28.42
C LEU A 127 46.38 3.90 -27.71
N PHE A 128 46.33 2.62 -28.11
CA PHE A 128 45.43 1.61 -27.54
C PHE A 128 46.23 0.51 -26.83
N PRO A 129 46.58 0.67 -25.54
CA PRO A 129 46.80 -0.50 -24.70
C PRO A 129 45.49 -1.29 -24.70
N SER A 130 45.53 -2.55 -25.11
CA SER A 130 44.42 -3.52 -25.15
C SER A 130 43.65 -3.71 -23.82
N GLN A 131 43.98 -2.94 -22.79
CA GLN A 131 43.39 -2.96 -21.45
C GLN A 131 42.23 -1.95 -21.29
N PHE A 132 42.02 -1.00 -22.21
CA PHE A 132 41.00 0.04 -22.05
C PHE A 132 39.58 -0.38 -22.49
N ASP A 133 39.45 -1.31 -23.43
CA ASP A 133 38.13 -1.76 -23.92
C ASP A 133 37.32 -2.54 -22.86
N GLU A 134 37.99 -3.21 -21.91
CA GLU A 134 37.31 -3.95 -20.84
C GLU A 134 36.62 -3.05 -19.80
N VAL A 135 37.03 -1.80 -19.65
CA VAL A 135 36.56 -0.94 -18.54
C VAL A 135 35.27 -0.20 -18.89
N ILE A 136 35.02 0.07 -20.17
CA ILE A 136 33.85 0.83 -20.62
C ILE A 136 32.60 -0.05 -20.72
N ASP A 137 32.73 -1.30 -21.17
CA ASP A 137 31.60 -2.22 -21.33
C ASP A 137 31.17 -2.90 -20.01
N ASN A 138 32.10 -3.20 -19.11
CA ASN A 138 31.77 -3.82 -17.82
C ASN A 138 30.94 -2.90 -16.91
N ASN A 139 31.06 -1.59 -17.04
CA ASN A 139 30.19 -0.66 -16.32
C ASN A 139 28.85 -0.43 -17.01
N ALA A 140 28.77 -0.50 -18.35
CA ALA A 140 27.50 -0.40 -19.07
C ALA A 140 26.62 -1.64 -18.87
N ALA A 141 27.19 -2.85 -18.89
CA ALA A 141 26.44 -4.09 -18.66
C ALA A 141 25.90 -4.20 -17.22
N ASN A 142 26.65 -3.70 -16.23
CA ASN A 142 26.20 -3.68 -14.84
C ASN A 142 25.17 -2.56 -14.54
N HIS A 143 25.16 -1.47 -15.32
CA HIS A 143 24.18 -0.38 -15.18
C HIS A 143 22.92 -0.53 -16.06
N LEU A 144 23.00 -1.30 -17.15
CA LEU A 144 21.82 -1.64 -17.98
C LEU A 144 20.93 -2.70 -17.32
N ALA A 145 21.48 -3.51 -16.42
CA ALA A 145 20.70 -4.36 -15.51
C ALA A 145 19.90 -3.54 -14.46
N LEU A 146 20.35 -2.32 -14.13
CA LEU A 146 19.64 -1.37 -13.24
C LEU A 146 18.69 -0.41 -13.98
N THR A 147 18.73 -0.38 -15.32
CA THR A 147 17.93 0.55 -16.15
C THR A 147 17.03 -0.14 -17.18
N ALA A 148 17.00 -1.48 -17.24
CA ALA A 148 15.93 -2.22 -17.92
C ALA A 148 14.66 -2.24 -17.04
N PRO A 149 13.48 -1.80 -17.53
CA PRO A 149 12.21 -1.95 -16.84
C PRO A 149 11.68 -3.39 -16.92
N LEU A 150 12.52 -4.39 -16.56
CA LEU A 150 12.15 -5.80 -16.53
C LEU A 150 11.91 -6.37 -15.13
N VAL A 151 12.08 -5.60 -14.04
CA VAL A 151 11.90 -6.10 -12.66
C VAL A 151 10.72 -5.44 -11.93
N LEU A 152 9.59 -5.25 -12.62
CA LEU A 152 8.32 -4.97 -11.93
C LEU A 152 7.30 -6.11 -12.04
N ASN A 153 7.70 -7.29 -12.54
CA ASN A 153 6.77 -8.40 -12.67
C ASN A 153 7.19 -9.71 -11.99
N GLN A 154 8.36 -9.81 -11.34
CA GLN A 154 8.77 -11.09 -10.73
C GLN A 154 9.43 -11.05 -9.34
N LEU A 155 9.73 -9.91 -8.71
CA LEU A 155 10.46 -9.94 -7.42
C LEU A 155 9.97 -9.04 -6.27
N SER A 156 8.90 -8.25 -6.40
CA SER A 156 8.45 -7.35 -5.31
C SER A 156 7.22 -7.81 -4.52
N HIS A 157 6.52 -8.85 -4.96
CA HIS A 157 5.29 -9.33 -4.32
C HIS A 157 5.49 -10.49 -3.33
N LEU A 158 6.72 -10.87 -2.99
CA LEU A 158 6.94 -11.92 -1.99
C LEU A 158 7.42 -11.33 -0.66
N SER A 159 8.48 -10.51 -0.61
CA SER A 159 8.98 -10.01 0.68
C SER A 159 8.00 -9.10 1.46
N PHE A 160 7.37 -8.11 0.80
CA PHE A 160 6.41 -7.22 1.48
C PHE A 160 5.07 -7.92 1.79
N LEU A 161 4.60 -8.80 0.89
CA LEU A 161 3.42 -9.63 1.13
C LEU A 161 3.69 -10.77 2.13
N GLU A 162 4.92 -11.26 2.27
CA GLU A 162 5.35 -12.22 3.30
C GLU A 162 5.47 -11.55 4.66
N ILE A 163 5.92 -10.29 4.73
CA ILE A 163 5.91 -9.50 5.97
C ILE A 163 4.46 -9.22 6.40
N LEU A 164 3.58 -8.83 5.46
CA LEU A 164 2.15 -8.66 5.73
C LEU A 164 1.45 -10.00 6.05
N ASN A 165 1.81 -11.11 5.39
CA ASN A 165 1.29 -12.44 5.70
C ASN A 165 1.84 -12.97 7.03
N ARG A 166 3.08 -12.65 7.43
CA ARG A 166 3.63 -12.98 8.75
C ARG A 166 2.88 -12.24 9.85
N HIS A 167 2.62 -10.94 9.68
CA HIS A 167 1.81 -10.18 10.63
C HIS A 167 0.36 -10.69 10.70
N ARG A 168 -0.24 -11.04 9.55
CA ARG A 168 -1.57 -11.63 9.46
C ARG A 168 -1.66 -13.00 10.16
N ASN A 169 -0.66 -13.86 10.00
CA ASN A 169 -0.61 -15.15 10.69
C ASN A 169 -0.33 -14.98 12.20
N HIS A 170 0.46 -13.99 12.62
CA HIS A 170 0.71 -13.72 14.04
C HIS A 170 -0.52 -13.20 14.80
N ILE A 171 -1.42 -12.50 14.11
CA ILE A 171 -2.71 -12.01 14.65
C ILE A 171 -3.75 -13.16 14.74
N LEU A 172 -3.67 -14.16 13.86
CA LEU A 172 -4.51 -15.37 13.92
C LEU A 172 -4.00 -16.37 14.96
N ASP A 173 -2.68 -16.57 15.09
CA ASP A 173 -2.08 -17.48 16.09
C ASP A 173 -2.20 -16.97 17.55
N THR A 174 -2.39 -15.66 17.73
CA THR A 174 -2.69 -15.08 19.06
C THR A 174 -4.14 -15.27 19.49
N SER A 175 -5.05 -15.62 18.56
CA SER A 175 -6.43 -16.03 18.91
C SER A 175 -6.53 -17.50 19.34
N ASP A 176 -5.59 -18.36 18.95
CA ASP A 176 -5.62 -19.80 19.28
C ASP A 176 -4.99 -20.16 20.63
N ARG A 177 -4.47 -19.19 21.40
CA ARG A 177 -3.97 -19.39 22.79
C ARG A 177 -4.93 -18.96 23.90
N PHE A 178 -6.17 -18.60 23.58
CA PHE A 178 -7.23 -18.33 24.55
C PHE A 178 -8.43 -19.25 24.34
N SER A 179 -8.23 -20.56 24.34
CA SER A 179 -9.34 -21.52 24.44
C SER A 179 -8.88 -22.86 25.01
N CYS A 180 -8.65 -22.90 26.32
CA CYS A 180 -8.61 -24.14 27.11
C CYS A 180 -9.04 -23.80 28.54
N THR A 181 -10.34 -23.82 28.85
CA THR A 181 -10.92 -24.51 30.01
C THR A 181 -12.45 -24.32 30.06
N SER A 182 -13.14 -25.46 30.21
CA SER A 182 -14.50 -25.69 30.74
C SER A 182 -15.72 -25.09 30.02
N GLY A 183 -16.40 -25.96 29.23
CA GLY A 183 -17.56 -26.68 29.75
C GLY A 183 -18.94 -25.99 29.72
N SER A 184 -19.80 -26.51 28.84
CA SER A 184 -21.26 -26.63 28.93
C SER A 184 -22.13 -25.61 28.18
N ALA A 185 -22.79 -26.16 27.14
CA ALA A 185 -24.15 -25.91 26.68
C ALA A 185 -24.75 -24.50 26.75
N THR A 186 -25.01 -23.91 25.57
CA THR A 186 -26.39 -23.64 25.12
C THR A 186 -26.39 -23.21 23.64
N THR A 187 -27.26 -23.86 22.88
CA THR A 187 -27.57 -23.63 21.47
C THR A 187 -28.32 -22.32 21.26
N ALA A 188 -28.06 -21.69 20.09
CA ALA A 188 -28.81 -20.62 19.43
C ALA A 188 -28.37 -19.17 19.68
N THR A 189 -27.26 -18.74 19.05
CA THR A 189 -27.07 -17.37 18.52
C THR A 189 -25.90 -17.21 17.52
N ALA A 190 -25.18 -18.28 17.16
CA ALA A 190 -23.94 -18.20 16.36
C ALA A 190 -24.12 -18.14 14.82
N THR A 191 -25.21 -17.58 14.29
CA THR A 191 -25.46 -17.54 12.83
C THR A 191 -25.25 -16.16 12.19
N ALA A 192 -24.99 -15.09 12.98
CA ALA A 192 -24.87 -13.73 12.44
C ALA A 192 -23.43 -13.29 12.09
N MET A 193 -22.39 -13.94 12.63
CA MET A 193 -21.01 -13.45 12.53
C MET A 193 -20.20 -14.05 11.35
N THR A 194 -20.67 -15.11 10.71
CA THR A 194 -19.92 -15.82 9.65
C THR A 194 -20.05 -15.16 8.26
N ASN A 195 -21.01 -14.26 8.08
CA ASN A 195 -21.29 -13.63 6.77
C ASN A 195 -20.39 -12.43 6.45
N ILE A 196 -19.75 -11.80 7.44
CA ILE A 196 -18.91 -10.62 7.20
C ILE A 196 -17.53 -11.04 6.67
N ILE A 197 -17.02 -12.20 7.08
CA ILE A 197 -15.69 -12.70 6.67
C ILE A 197 -15.68 -13.16 5.20
N SER A 198 -16.82 -13.62 4.66
CA SER A 198 -16.94 -14.01 3.24
C SER A 198 -17.02 -12.81 2.28
N ALA A 199 -17.36 -11.61 2.77
CA ALA A 199 -17.44 -10.40 1.94
C ALA A 199 -16.05 -9.76 1.68
N ILE A 200 -15.03 -10.10 2.48
CA ILE A 200 -13.68 -9.52 2.39
C ILE A 200 -12.78 -10.37 1.46
N SER A 201 -13.24 -11.54 1.02
CA SER A 201 -12.52 -12.41 0.07
C SER A 201 -13.15 -12.49 -1.32
N GLU A 202 -14.04 -11.56 -1.70
CA GLU A 202 -14.53 -11.53 -3.07
C GLU A 202 -13.47 -10.80 -3.94
N PRO A 203 -12.77 -11.48 -4.86
CA PRO A 203 -11.83 -10.81 -5.75
C PRO A 203 -12.58 -9.72 -6.50
N ALA A 204 -12.12 -8.48 -6.36
CA ALA A 204 -12.80 -7.29 -6.85
C ALA A 204 -13.27 -7.49 -8.30
N LYS A 205 -14.59 -7.61 -8.51
CA LYS A 205 -15.20 -7.90 -9.83
C LYS A 205 -14.72 -6.87 -10.85
N MET A 206 -13.79 -7.25 -11.73
CA MET A 206 -13.24 -6.35 -12.73
C MET A 206 -14.23 -6.15 -13.89
N LYS A 207 -14.23 -4.96 -14.50
CA LYS A 207 -14.91 -4.69 -15.78
C LYS A 207 -13.87 -4.37 -16.85
N LYS A 208 -14.14 -4.70 -18.12
CA LYS A 208 -13.29 -4.26 -19.24
C LYS A 208 -13.57 -2.80 -19.58
N CYS A 209 -12.52 -2.03 -19.87
CA CYS A 209 -12.66 -0.68 -20.38
C CYS A 209 -13.29 -0.71 -21.78
N GLN A 210 -14.30 0.13 -22.03
CA GLN A 210 -14.99 0.15 -23.32
C GLN A 210 -14.15 0.73 -24.48
N SER A 211 -13.02 1.39 -24.20
CA SER A 211 -12.16 1.99 -25.24
C SER A 211 -10.94 1.15 -25.58
N CYS A 212 -10.38 0.44 -24.60
CA CYS A 212 -9.09 -0.24 -24.74
C CYS A 212 -9.09 -1.64 -24.13
N GLU A 213 -10.27 -2.13 -23.74
CA GLU A 213 -10.56 -3.49 -23.26
C GLU A 213 -9.80 -3.99 -22.02
N GLN A 214 -8.90 -3.17 -21.48
CA GLN A 214 -8.15 -3.50 -20.27
C GLN A 214 -9.07 -3.66 -19.05
N LEU A 215 -8.74 -4.63 -18.19
CA LEU A 215 -9.44 -4.86 -16.93
C LEU A 215 -9.22 -3.68 -15.97
N ILE A 216 -10.33 -3.10 -15.50
CA ILE A 216 -10.37 -2.02 -14.50
C ILE A 216 -11.34 -2.38 -13.39
N HIS A 217 -11.18 -1.76 -12.22
CA HIS A 217 -12.09 -1.97 -11.08
C HIS A 217 -13.55 -1.61 -11.45
N ARG A 218 -14.55 -2.36 -10.95
CA ARG A 218 -15.98 -2.12 -11.30
C ARG A 218 -16.42 -0.69 -11.05
N ASN A 219 -15.97 -0.13 -9.94
CA ASN A 219 -16.31 1.22 -9.49
C ASN A 219 -15.35 2.30 -10.04
N ALA A 220 -14.36 1.94 -10.87
CA ALA A 220 -13.49 2.94 -11.49
C ALA A 220 -14.32 3.82 -12.45
N PRO A 221 -14.36 5.14 -12.23
CA PRO A 221 -15.14 6.06 -13.08
C PRO A 221 -14.50 6.29 -14.45
N ILE A 222 -13.17 6.11 -14.56
CA ILE A 222 -12.39 6.35 -15.77
C ILE A 222 -11.29 5.27 -15.85
N CYS A 223 -10.97 4.82 -17.07
CA CYS A 223 -9.82 3.94 -17.28
C CYS A 223 -8.51 4.72 -17.13
N PRO A 224 -7.59 4.32 -16.23
CA PRO A 224 -6.35 5.07 -15.96
C PRO A 224 -5.39 5.07 -17.16
N ARG A 225 -5.46 4.03 -18.01
CA ARG A 225 -4.66 3.91 -19.24
C ARG A 225 -5.17 4.83 -20.36
N CYS A 226 -6.48 5.03 -20.42
CA CYS A 226 -7.12 5.58 -21.61
C CYS A 226 -7.61 7.03 -21.40
N LYS A 227 -7.81 7.46 -20.14
CA LYS A 227 -8.00 8.84 -19.65
C LYS A 227 -8.63 9.88 -20.61
N ALA A 228 -9.58 9.45 -21.44
CA ALA A 228 -10.42 10.32 -22.24
C ALA A 228 -11.80 10.40 -21.60
N LYS A 229 -12.31 11.63 -21.41
CA LYS A 229 -13.65 11.92 -20.88
C LYS A 229 -14.70 11.21 -21.72
N SER A 230 -15.37 10.20 -21.18
CA SER A 230 -16.67 9.78 -21.72
C SER A 230 -17.65 10.95 -21.49
N ARG A 231 -17.91 11.75 -22.53
CA ARG A 231 -18.99 12.75 -22.52
C ARG A 231 -20.31 12.00 -22.32
N SER A 232 -21.06 12.33 -21.27
CA SER A 232 -22.42 11.82 -21.09
C SER A 232 -23.29 12.26 -22.28
N LYS A 233 -24.10 11.34 -22.84
CA LYS A 233 -25.03 11.63 -23.95
C LYS A 233 -26.13 12.63 -23.59
N TYR A 234 -26.28 12.99 -22.30
CA TYR A 234 -27.10 14.12 -21.86
C TYR A 234 -26.20 15.25 -21.38
N SER A 235 -26.02 16.27 -22.22
CA SER A 235 -25.48 17.56 -21.79
C SER A 235 -26.51 18.24 -20.89
N LYS A 236 -26.08 18.76 -19.73
CA LYS A 236 -26.91 19.62 -18.88
C LYS A 236 -27.54 20.72 -19.75
N ARG A 237 -28.87 20.76 -19.82
CA ARG A 237 -29.65 21.89 -20.38
C ARG A 237 -29.10 23.18 -19.78
N SER A 238 -28.61 24.08 -20.62
CA SER A 238 -28.26 25.45 -20.25
C SER A 238 -29.52 26.10 -19.64
N ARG A 239 -29.45 26.54 -18.39
CA ARG A 239 -30.46 27.46 -17.84
C ARG A 239 -30.29 28.77 -18.59
N LYS A 240 -31.26 29.15 -19.42
CA LYS A 240 -31.36 30.52 -19.93
C LYS A 240 -31.61 31.43 -18.73
N LEU A 241 -30.77 32.46 -18.57
CA LEU A 241 -31.15 33.64 -17.81
C LEU A 241 -32.29 34.31 -18.58
N GLU A 242 -33.40 34.52 -17.89
CA GLU A 242 -34.40 35.57 -18.15
C GLU A 242 -34.58 36.33 -16.84
#